data_AF-F9PS77-F1
#
_entry.id   AF-F9PS77-F1
#
_cell.length_a   1.000
_cell.length_b   1.000
_cell.length_c   1.000
_cell.angle_alpha   90.00
_cell.angle_beta   90.00
_cell.angle_gamma   90.00
#
_symmetry.space_group_name_H-M   'P 1'
#
loop_
_entity.id
_entity.type
_entity.pdbx_description
1 polymer ?
#
loop_
_entity_poly.entity_id
_entity_poly.type
_entity_poly.pdbx_seq_one_letter_code
_entity_poly.pdbx_strand_id
1 'polypeptide(L)'
;MQEEEYDNLATLLKKKKNLILQGAPGVGKTFVAKRLAYSIMGVKDIDRVMMVQFHQSYSYEDFIMGYRPTKNSFELKNGAFYNFCKKAEIDEKMITFLLLMKLIEVI
;
A
#
# COMPACT_ATOMS: atom_id res chain seq x y z
N MET A 1 15.00 10.23 11.65
CA MET A 1 13.74 10.18 12.41
C MET A 1 14.14 10.05 13.85
N GLN A 2 13.75 11.00 14.69
CA GLN A 2 14.00 10.90 16.12
C GLN A 2 13.19 9.72 16.68
N GLU A 3 13.64 9.11 17.77
CA GLU A 3 13.01 7.91 18.36
C GLU A 3 11.54 8.17 18.75
N GLU A 4 11.27 9.32 19.35
CA GLU A 4 9.92 9.76 19.72
C GLU A 4 8.98 9.91 18.50
N GLU A 5 9.49 10.43 17.38
CA GLU A 5 8.73 10.56 16.14
C GLU A 5 8.37 9.18 15.55
N TYR A 6 9.31 8.23 15.59
CA TYR A 6 9.06 6.86 15.18
C TYR A 6 7.97 6.21 16.04
N ASP A 7 8.07 6.29 17.35
CA ASP A 7 7.13 5.65 18.27
C ASP A 7 5.73 6.20 18.12
N ASN A 8 5.61 7.52 17.90
CA ASN A 8 4.34 8.17 17.58
C ASN A 8 3.74 7.63 16.28
N LEU A 9 4.50 7.56 15.19
CA LEU A 9 4.03 7.03 13.90
C LEU A 9 3.65 5.56 13.98
N ALA A 10 4.46 4.73 14.65
CA ALA A 10 4.21 3.31 14.83
C ALA A 10 2.94 3.07 15.67
N THR A 11 2.77 3.84 16.75
CA THR A 11 1.57 3.78 17.61
C THR A 11 0.32 4.21 16.85
N LEU A 12 0.39 5.32 16.12
CA LEU A 12 -0.71 5.81 15.28
C LEU A 12 -1.10 4.77 14.22
N LEU A 13 -0.13 4.19 13.51
CA LEU A 13 -0.39 3.19 12.48
C LEU A 13 -0.98 1.90 13.07
N LYS A 14 -0.47 1.43 14.21
CA LYS A 14 -1.03 0.25 14.90
C LYS A 14 -2.48 0.47 15.35
N LYS A 15 -2.82 1.68 15.83
CA LYS A 15 -4.14 2.04 16.34
C LYS A 15 -5.15 2.38 15.24
N LYS A 16 -4.75 3.16 14.25
CA LYS A 16 -5.63 3.67 13.18
C LYS A 16 -5.64 2.82 11.92
N LYS A 17 -4.64 1.94 11.75
CA LYS A 17 -4.40 1.09 10.56
C LYS A 17 -4.10 1.84 9.26
N ASN A 18 -4.36 3.14 9.21
CA ASN A 18 -4.10 4.02 8.08
C ASN A 18 -3.30 5.23 8.55
N LEU A 19 -2.27 5.61 7.78
CA LEU A 19 -1.39 6.73 8.07
C LEU A 19 -1.06 7.45 6.76
N ILE A 20 -1.21 8.78 6.74
CA ILE A 20 -0.83 9.62 5.61
C ILE A 20 0.45 10.35 5.99
N LEU A 21 1.52 10.12 5.22
CA LEU A 21 2.77 10.88 5.34
C LEU A 21 2.69 12.10 4.41
N GLN A 22 2.69 13.31 4.97
CA GLN A 22 2.72 14.57 4.21
C GLN A 22 4.08 15.26 4.32
N GLY A 23 4.42 16.05 3.30
CA GLY A 23 5.68 16.80 3.25
C GLY A 23 6.07 17.12 1.81
N ALA A 24 7.08 17.96 1.63
CA ALA A 24 7.58 18.36 0.30
C ALA A 24 8.02 17.15 -0.55
N PRO A 25 8.02 17.26 -1.89
CA PRO A 25 8.66 16.28 -2.78
C PRO A 25 10.10 15.98 -2.35
N GLY A 26 10.55 14.74 -2.49
CA GLY A 26 11.95 14.37 -2.21
C GLY A 26 12.33 14.16 -0.73
N VAL A 27 11.47 14.48 0.25
CA VAL A 27 11.79 14.31 1.70
C VAL A 27 11.79 12.86 2.21
N GLY A 28 11.84 11.86 1.32
CA GLY A 28 12.00 10.46 1.72
C GLY A 28 10.74 9.77 2.26
N LYS A 29 9.53 10.30 2.05
CA LYS A 29 8.26 9.69 2.54
C LYS A 29 8.14 8.21 2.18
N THR A 30 8.39 7.85 0.93
CA THR A 30 8.38 6.46 0.46
C THR A 30 9.41 5.59 1.18
N PHE A 31 10.59 6.15 1.44
CA PHE A 31 11.65 5.45 2.16
C PHE A 31 11.26 5.18 3.61
N VAL A 32 10.72 6.20 4.30
CA VAL A 32 10.23 6.08 5.69
C VAL A 32 9.08 5.08 5.78
N ALA A 33 8.10 5.14 4.86
CA ALA A 33 6.95 4.24 4.87
C ALA A 33 7.35 2.76 4.75
N LYS A 34 8.29 2.43 3.84
CA LYS A 34 8.82 1.06 3.70
C LYS A 34 9.53 0.59 4.97
N ARG A 35 10.36 1.45 5.57
CA ARG A 35 11.11 1.09 6.79
C ARG A 35 10.18 0.93 7.98
N LEU A 36 9.15 1.77 8.11
CA LEU A 36 8.14 1.65 9.14
C LEU A 36 7.37 0.32 9.01
N ALA A 37 6.98 -0.07 7.79
CA ALA A 37 6.34 -1.36 7.53
C ALA A 37 7.21 -2.54 7.98
N TYR A 38 8.47 -2.61 7.51
CA TYR A 38 9.39 -3.69 7.90
C TYR A 38 9.70 -3.69 9.41
N SER A 39 9.80 -2.51 10.02
CA SER A 39 10.03 -2.39 11.46
C SER A 39 8.86 -2.94 12.28
N ILE A 40 7.62 -2.64 11.87
CA ILE A 40 6.42 -3.18 12.54
C ILE A 40 6.28 -4.68 12.30
N MET A 41 6.66 -5.17 11.12
CA MET A 41 6.66 -6.61 10.82
C MET A 41 7.74 -7.38 11.59
N GLY A 42 8.80 -6.70 12.06
CA GLY A 42 9.98 -7.34 12.64
C GLY A 42 10.85 -8.11 11.64
N VAL A 43 10.49 -8.08 10.36
CA VAL A 43 11.20 -8.77 9.27
C VAL A 43 11.09 -7.96 7.99
N LYS A 44 12.15 -7.98 7.18
CA LYS A 44 12.14 -7.42 5.83
C LYS A 44 11.62 -8.47 4.85
N ASP A 45 10.31 -8.47 4.64
CA ASP A 45 9.63 -9.35 3.68
C ASP A 45 8.91 -8.49 2.62
N ILE A 46 9.40 -8.54 1.39
CA ILE A 46 8.92 -7.70 0.29
C ILE A 46 7.53 -8.14 -0.17
N ASP A 47 7.20 -9.43 -0.06
CA ASP A 47 5.92 -9.98 -0.54
C ASP A 47 4.75 -9.54 0.35
N ARG A 48 5.03 -9.10 1.58
CA ARG A 48 4.05 -8.53 2.52
C ARG A 48 3.88 -7.02 2.38
N VAL A 49 4.59 -6.38 1.47
CA VAL A 49 4.46 -4.94 1.19
C VAL A 49 4.03 -4.72 -0.25
N MET A 50 2.77 -4.35 -0.45
CA MET A 50 2.27 -3.94 -1.75
C MET A 50 2.51 -2.45 -1.96
N MET A 51 3.10 -2.07 -3.09
CA MET A 51 3.25 -0.67 -3.49
C MET A 51 2.38 -0.38 -4.71
N VAL A 52 1.54 0.64 -4.61
CA VAL A 52 0.73 1.12 -5.71
C VAL A 52 1.04 2.58 -5.93
N GLN A 53 1.39 2.92 -7.17
CA GLN A 53 1.59 4.30 -7.59
C GLN A 53 0.37 4.76 -8.38
N PHE A 54 -0.42 5.66 -7.80
CA PHE A 54 -1.59 6.23 -8.45
C PHE A 54 -1.20 7.25 -9.53
N HIS A 55 -1.90 7.18 -10.65
CA HIS A 55 -1.97 8.18 -11.71
C HIS A 55 -3.44 8.56 -11.96
N GLN A 56 -3.69 9.65 -12.69
CA GLN A 56 -5.05 10.19 -12.88
C GLN A 56 -6.02 9.19 -13.52
N SER A 57 -5.52 8.30 -14.39
CA SER A 57 -6.31 7.25 -15.03
C SER A 57 -6.43 5.94 -14.23
N TYR A 58 -5.86 5.84 -13.02
CA TYR A 58 -5.91 4.61 -12.23
C TYR A 58 -7.30 4.49 -11.58
N SER A 59 -8.05 3.45 -11.95
CA SER A 59 -9.48 3.36 -11.65
C SER A 59 -9.80 2.41 -10.48
N TYR A 60 -11.04 2.46 -10.01
CA TYR A 60 -11.58 1.45 -9.10
C TYR A 60 -11.44 0.04 -9.68
N GLU A 61 -11.68 -0.11 -10.98
CA GLU A 61 -11.68 -1.41 -11.66
C GLU A 61 -10.30 -2.07 -11.65
N ASP A 62 -9.24 -1.25 -11.70
CA ASP A 62 -7.86 -1.73 -11.60
C ASP A 62 -7.46 -2.06 -10.15
N PHE A 63 -8.01 -1.31 -9.18
CA PHE A 63 -7.64 -1.44 -7.78
C PHE A 63 -8.41 -2.55 -7.05
N ILE A 64 -9.73 -2.58 -7.21
CA ILE A 64 -10.63 -3.46 -6.46
C ILE A 64 -11.09 -4.61 -7.34
N MET A 65 -11.90 -4.33 -8.36
CA MET A 65 -12.50 -5.35 -9.21
C MET A 65 -13.20 -4.69 -10.40
N GLY A 66 -13.11 -5.28 -11.59
CA GLY A 66 -13.79 -4.74 -12.77
C GLY A 66 -13.94 -5.76 -13.88
N TYR A 67 -14.91 -5.51 -14.76
CA TYR A 67 -15.07 -6.32 -15.97
C TYR A 67 -13.94 -5.99 -16.96
N ARG A 68 -13.36 -7.04 -17.54
CA ARG A 68 -12.33 -6.94 -18.57
C ARG A 68 -12.80 -7.69 -19.81
N PRO A 69 -12.62 -7.11 -21.00
CA PRO A 69 -13.01 -7.77 -22.23
C PRO A 69 -12.15 -9.01 -22.47
N THR A 70 -12.79 -10.05 -22.97
CA THR A 70 -12.18 -11.28 -23.51
C THR A 70 -12.47 -11.34 -25.01
N LYS A 71 -12.06 -12.41 -25.69
CA LYS A 71 -12.29 -12.56 -27.14
C LYS A 71 -13.77 -12.43 -27.53
N ASN A 72 -14.69 -12.95 -26.71
CA ASN A 72 -16.11 -13.06 -27.04
C ASN A 72 -17.08 -12.56 -25.93
N SER A 73 -16.59 -12.11 -24.78
CA SER A 73 -17.43 -11.72 -23.62
C SER A 73 -16.66 -10.79 -22.66
N PHE A 74 -17.21 -10.51 -21.48
CA PHE A 74 -16.54 -9.85 -20.36
C PHE A 74 -16.37 -10.83 -19.21
N GLU A 75 -15.22 -10.76 -18.53
CA GLU A 75 -14.96 -11.51 -17.30
C GLU A 75 -14.68 -10.55 -16.15
N LEU A 76 -15.21 -10.86 -14.98
CA LEU A 76 -14.92 -10.11 -13.76
C LEU A 76 -13.51 -10.44 -13.29
N LYS A 77 -12.64 -9.44 -13.20
CA LYS A 77 -11.27 -9.60 -12.69
C LYS A 77 -11.09 -8.89 -11.37
N ASN A 78 -10.43 -9.57 -10.45
CA ASN A 78 -9.99 -9.01 -9.20
C ASN A 78 -8.81 -8.07 -9.42
N GLY A 79 -8.91 -6.88 -8.85
CA GLY A 79 -7.88 -5.86 -8.87
C GLY A 79 -6.77 -6.11 -7.86
N ALA A 80 -5.78 -5.23 -7.91
CA ALA A 80 -4.52 -5.42 -7.19
C ALA A 80 -4.71 -5.46 -5.66
N PHE A 81 -5.55 -4.58 -5.10
CA PHE A 81 -5.85 -4.55 -3.66
C PHE A 81 -6.69 -5.72 -3.21
N TYR A 82 -7.69 -6.13 -4.00
CA TYR A 82 -8.50 -7.29 -3.67
C TYR A 82 -7.63 -8.55 -3.53
N ASN A 83 -6.77 -8.80 -4.51
CA ASN A 83 -5.86 -9.94 -4.47
C ASN A 83 -4.88 -9.85 -3.30
N PHE A 84 -4.43 -8.64 -2.94
CA PHE A 84 -3.59 -8.43 -1.76
C PHE A 84 -4.31 -8.77 -0.45
N CYS A 85 -5.55 -8.30 -0.28
CA CYS A 85 -6.39 -8.67 0.87
C CYS A 85 -6.63 -10.18 0.94
N LYS A 86 -6.91 -10.84 -0.20
CA LYS A 86 -7.08 -12.30 -0.23
C LYS A 86 -5.83 -13.08 0.15
N LYS A 87 -4.64 -12.57 -0.20
CA LYS A 87 -3.38 -13.16 0.28
C LYS A 87 -3.20 -12.97 1.79
N ALA A 88 -3.51 -11.78 2.31
CA ALA A 88 -3.41 -11.50 3.74
C ALA A 88 -4.42 -12.29 4.59
N GLU A 89 -5.58 -12.64 4.02
CA GLU A 89 -6.63 -13.45 4.68
C GLU A 89 -6.17 -14.89 4.98
N ILE A 90 -5.20 -15.43 4.24
CA ILE A 90 -4.73 -16.82 4.42
C ILE A 90 -4.00 -17.01 5.75
N ASP A 91 -3.33 -15.96 6.26
CA ASP A 91 -2.66 -15.99 7.55
C ASP A 91 -2.84 -14.66 8.28
N GLU A 92 -3.85 -14.61 9.16
CA GLU A 92 -4.21 -13.42 9.94
C GLU A 92 -3.08 -12.93 10.87
N LYS A 93 -2.06 -13.77 11.15
CA LYS A 93 -0.90 -13.35 11.96
C LYS A 93 0.15 -12.64 11.11
N MET A 94 0.11 -12.77 9.78
CA MET A 94 1.00 -12.08 8.86
C MET A 94 0.57 -10.63 8.70
N ILE A 95 1.23 -9.71 9.40
CA ILE A 95 1.04 -8.28 9.19
C ILE A 95 1.53 -7.93 7.78
N THR A 96 0.63 -7.38 6.96
CA THR A 96 0.92 -6.89 5.60
C THR A 96 0.64 -5.39 5.48
N PHE A 97 1.36 -4.70 4.61
CA PHE A 97 1.20 -3.26 4.38
C PHE A 97 0.91 -2.95 2.91
N LEU A 98 -0.08 -2.09 2.69
CA LEU A 98 -0.30 -1.41 1.42
C LEU A 98 0.28 0.01 1.50
N LEU A 99 1.16 0.35 0.57
CA LEU A 99 1.73 1.67 0.40
C LEU A 99 1.16 2.32 -0.86
N LEU A 100 0.35 3.37 -0.66
CA LEU A 100 -0.22 4.17 -1.73
C LEU A 100 0.65 5.40 -1.97
N MET A 101 1.23 5.49 -3.17
CA MET A 101 2.09 6.59 -3.59
C MET A 101 1.39 7.39 -4.68
N LYS A 102 1.39 8.72 -4.58
CA LYS A 102 0.96 9.57 -5.69
C LYS A 102 2.15 9.80 -6.62
N LEU A 103 1.96 9.63 -7.93
CA LEU A 103 2.93 10.07 -8.92
C LEU A 103 2.98 11.61 -8.87
N ILE A 104 4.14 12.19 -8.62
CA ILE A 104 4.36 13.61 -8.83
C ILE A 104 4.55 13.74 -10.34
N GLU A 105 3.54 14.25 -11.02
CA GLU A 105 3.70 14.72 -12.39
C GLU A 105 4.65 15.91 -12.32
N VAL A 106 5.86 15.75 -12.87
CA VAL A 106 6.70 16.88 -13.22
C VAL A 106 6.00 17.52 -14.41
N ILE A 107 5.25 18.58 -14.16
CA ILE A 107 4.76 19.50 -15.20
C ILE A 107 5.83 20.58 -15.36
#